data_AF-A0A348TTW6-F1
#
_entry.id   AF-A0A348TTW6-F1
#
_cell.length_a   1.000
_cell.length_b   1.000
_cell.length_c   1.000
_cell.angle_alpha   90.00
_cell.angle_beta   90.00
_cell.angle_gamma   90.00
#
_symmetry.space_group_name_H-M   'P 1'
#
loop_
_entity.id
_entity.type
_entity.pdbx_description
1 polymer ?
#
loop_
_entity_poly.entity_id
_entity_poly.type
_entity_poly.pdbx_seq_one_letter_code
_entity_poly.pdbx_strand_id
1 'polypeptide(L)'
;TTLSLATAAPFTIAFSLLSGVTEVFKTDPNAWTNFGYIAVLGILGSGIAVIIFNRLIQITTALFSSSVTYAIPVVAILWGIWDGEHILWNHLLGLGVIITGIYLVNRRK
;
A
#
# COMPACT_ATOMS: atom_id res chain seq x y z
N THR A 1 -1.42 13.28 -8.08
CA THR A 1 -0.34 12.31 -7.85
C THR A 1 0.96 12.70 -8.55
N THR A 2 0.96 13.05 -9.84
CA THR A 2 2.18 13.52 -10.53
C THR A 2 2.74 14.83 -9.97
N LEU A 3 1.88 15.82 -9.70
CA LEU A 3 2.31 17.08 -9.08
C LEU A 3 2.87 16.89 -7.66
N SER A 4 2.27 15.98 -6.86
CA SER A 4 2.73 15.70 -5.49
C SER A 4 4.05 14.94 -5.47
N LEU A 5 4.28 14.02 -6.42
CA LEU A 5 5.58 13.37 -6.57
C LEU A 5 6.64 14.38 -7.01
N ALA A 6 6.33 15.25 -7.97
CA ALA A 6 7.28 16.23 -8.50
C ALA A 6 7.73 17.24 -7.44
N THR A 7 6.87 17.61 -6.48
CA THR A 7 7.22 18.53 -5.39
C THR A 7 7.83 17.83 -4.18
N ALA A 8 7.31 16.66 -3.79
CA ALA A 8 7.83 15.93 -2.64
C ALA A 8 9.20 15.27 -2.91
N ALA A 9 9.42 14.76 -4.12
CA ALA A 9 10.67 14.08 -4.48
C ALA A 9 11.94 14.92 -4.24
N PRO A 10 12.08 16.15 -4.78
CA PRO A 10 13.28 16.95 -4.54
C PRO A 10 13.48 17.30 -3.06
N PHE A 11 12.40 17.51 -2.31
CA PHE A 11 12.47 17.77 -0.88
C PHE A 11 12.95 16.54 -0.09
N THR A 12 12.37 15.36 -0.37
CA THR A 12 12.78 14.11 0.28
C THR A 12 14.21 13.69 -0.07
N ILE A 13 14.65 13.91 -1.31
CA ILE A 13 16.02 13.63 -1.75
C ILE A 13 17.00 14.56 -1.03
N ALA A 14 16.71 15.86 -0.99
CA ALA A 14 17.56 16.83 -0.29
C ALA A 14 17.68 16.50 1.21
N PHE A 15 16.57 16.18 1.86
CA PHE A 15 16.56 15.81 3.29
C PHE A 15 17.35 14.51 3.54
N SER A 16 17.17 13.49 2.69
CA SER A 16 17.86 12.20 2.80
C SER A 16 19.39 12.33 2.67
N LEU A 17 19.86 13.21 1.79
CA LEU A 17 21.29 13.49 1.64
C LEU A 17 21.88 14.22 2.85
N LEU A 18 21.09 15.06 3.52
CA LEU A 18 21.49 15.79 4.74
C LEU A 18 21.44 14.91 6.00
N SER A 19 20.58 13.89 6.04
CA SER A 19 20.34 13.05 7.21
C SER A 19 21.34 11.89 7.38
N GLY A 20 22.38 11.80 6.56
CA GLY A 20 23.44 10.79 6.69
C GLY A 20 23.12 9.43 6.06
N VAL A 21 22.20 9.34 5.09
CA VAL A 21 21.95 8.09 4.36
C VAL A 21 23.22 7.52 3.72
N THR A 22 24.13 8.38 3.26
CA THR A 22 25.41 7.99 2.67
C THR A 22 26.35 7.27 3.64
N GLU A 23 26.23 7.54 4.95
CA GLU A 23 26.93 6.78 5.99
C GLU A 23 26.33 5.37 6.09
N VAL A 24 25.00 5.27 6.22
CA VAL A 24 24.30 3.97 6.33
C VAL A 24 24.65 3.01 5.18
N PHE A 25 24.75 3.52 3.94
CA PHE A 25 25.16 2.72 2.79
C PHE A 25 26.62 2.24 2.82
N LYS A 26 27.49 2.87 3.61
CA LYS A 26 28.90 2.49 3.76
C LYS A 26 29.13 1.59 4.98
N THR A 27 28.39 1.82 6.06
CA THR A 27 28.60 1.12 7.34
C THR A 27 27.83 -0.18 7.44
N ASP A 28 26.64 -0.25 6.83
CA ASP A 28 25.80 -1.45 6.88
C ASP A 28 25.93 -2.29 5.59
N PRO A 29 26.46 -3.53 5.67
CA PRO A 29 26.55 -4.42 4.51
C PRO A 29 25.18 -4.80 3.92
N ASN A 30 24.09 -4.70 4.68
CA ASN A 30 22.74 -5.01 4.22
C ASN A 30 21.99 -3.81 3.61
N ALA A 31 22.61 -2.62 3.59
CA ALA A 31 21.96 -1.39 3.11
C ALA A 31 21.39 -1.53 1.69
N TRP A 32 22.13 -2.19 0.79
CA TRP A 32 21.69 -2.44 -0.58
C TRP A 32 20.48 -3.38 -0.67
N THR A 33 20.46 -4.43 0.16
CA THR A 33 19.34 -5.38 0.22
C THR A 33 18.07 -4.71 0.75
N ASN A 34 18.20 -3.94 1.84
CA ASN A 34 17.08 -3.21 2.44
C ASN A 34 16.53 -2.15 1.46
N PHE A 35 17.43 -1.44 0.77
CA PHE A 35 17.02 -0.52 -0.29
C PHE A 35 16.28 -1.23 -1.42
N GLY A 36 16.71 -2.44 -1.79
CA GLY A 36 16.00 -3.29 -2.74
C GLY A 36 14.56 -3.60 -2.32
N TYR A 37 14.33 -3.99 -1.06
CA TYR A 37 12.98 -4.24 -0.55
C TYR A 37 12.09 -3.00 -0.58
N ILE A 38 12.62 -1.85 -0.17
CA ILE A 38 11.89 -0.57 -0.23
C ILE A 38 11.57 -0.20 -1.67
N ALA A 39 12.53 -0.36 -2.59
CA ALA A 39 12.34 -0.07 -4.01
C ALA A 39 11.26 -0.98 -4.63
N VAL A 40 11.29 -2.28 -4.36
CA VAL A 40 10.27 -3.23 -4.82
C VAL A 40 8.89 -2.85 -4.29
N LEU A 41 8.79 -2.55 -3.00
CA LEU A 41 7.52 -2.14 -2.38
C LEU A 41 7.00 -0.82 -2.96
N GLY A 42 7.86 0.17 -3.17
CA GLY A 42 7.51 1.45 -3.77
C GLY A 42 7.08 1.31 -5.24
N ILE A 43 7.81 0.55 -6.04
CA ILE A 43 7.54 0.37 -7.46
C ILE A 43 6.28 -0.49 -7.66
N LEU A 44 6.25 -1.70 -7.09
CA LEU A 44 5.14 -2.63 -7.30
C LEU A 44 3.89 -2.20 -6.52
N GLY A 45 4.04 -1.95 -5.22
CA GLY A 45 2.92 -1.70 -4.31
C GLY A 45 2.32 -0.30 -4.42
N SER A 46 3.10 0.70 -4.84
CA SER A 46 2.58 2.07 -5.02
C SER A 46 2.51 2.46 -6.50
N GLY A 47 3.64 2.48 -7.21
CA GLY A 47 3.72 3.02 -8.57
C GLY A 47 2.84 2.26 -9.58
N ILE A 48 3.13 0.97 -9.76
CA ILE A 48 2.42 0.11 -10.71
C ILE A 48 0.96 -0.09 -10.29
N ALA A 49 0.71 -0.34 -9.01
CA ALA A 49 -0.65 -0.47 -8.48
C ALA A 49 -1.54 0.74 -8.84
N VAL A 50 -1.03 1.97 -8.67
CA VAL A 50 -1.76 3.20 -9.02
C VAL A 50 -1.97 3.32 -10.53
N ILE A 51 -1.00 2.94 -11.36
CA ILE A 51 -1.15 2.95 -12.83
C ILE A 51 -2.27 1.98 -13.24
N ILE A 52 -2.25 0.75 -12.72
CA ILE A 52 -3.28 -0.26 -12.99
C ILE A 52 -4.64 0.23 -12.51
N PHE A 53 -4.71 0.82 -11.30
CA PHE A 53 -5.96 1.35 -10.75
C PHE A 53 -6.53 2.50 -11.59
N ASN A 54 -5.70 3.45 -12.01
CA ASN A 54 -6.11 4.54 -12.89
C ASN A 54 -6.59 4.01 -14.24
N ARG A 55 -5.93 2.97 -14.76
CA ARG A 55 -6.37 2.30 -16.00
C ARG A 55 -7.69 1.57 -15.82
N LEU A 56 -7.88 0.90 -14.68
CA LEU A 56 -9.12 0.20 -14.33
C LEU A 56 -10.30 1.17 -14.27
N ILE A 57 -10.12 2.35 -13.68
CA ILE A 57 -11.16 3.40 -13.65
C ILE A 57 -11.55 3.85 -15.06
N GLN A 58 -10.58 3.91 -15.99
CA GLN A 58 -10.85 4.33 -17.37
C GLN A 58 -11.64 3.30 -18.18
N ILE A 59 -11.52 2.01 -17.84
CA ILE A 59 -12.13 0.90 -18.61
C ILE A 59 -13.32 0.25 -17.90
N THR A 60 -13.58 0.57 -16.63
CA THR A 60 -14.69 -0.01 -15.84
C THR A 60 -15.62 1.07 -15.30
N THR A 61 -16.85 0.68 -14.97
CA THR A 61 -17.77 1.56 -14.25
C THR A 61 -17.26 1.83 -12.82
N ALA A 62 -17.57 3.01 -12.27
CA ALA A 62 -17.20 3.40 -10.91
C ALA A 62 -17.56 2.36 -9.81
N LEU A 63 -18.58 1.54 -10.04
CA LEU A 63 -18.99 0.44 -9.15
C LEU A 63 -17.91 -0.66 -9.04
N PHE A 64 -17.23 -0.99 -10.14
CA PHE A 64 -16.17 -2.02 -10.14
C PHE A 64 -14.86 -1.48 -9.54
N SER A 65 -14.56 -0.20 -9.74
CA SER A 65 -13.43 0.43 -9.04
C SER A 65 -13.64 0.49 -7.52
N SER A 66 -14.89 0.54 -7.04
CA SER A 66 -15.22 0.57 -5.61
C SER A 66 -15.11 -0.81 -4.95
N SER A 67 -15.29 -1.90 -5.71
CA SER A 67 -15.19 -3.27 -5.17
C SER A 67 -13.77 -3.61 -4.74
N VAL A 68 -12.76 -3.03 -5.39
CA VAL A 68 -11.34 -3.17 -5.01
C VAL A 68 -11.13 -2.72 -3.56
N THR A 69 -11.72 -1.58 -3.17
CA THR A 69 -11.62 -1.06 -1.79
C THR A 69 -12.25 -2.01 -0.78
N TYR A 70 -13.32 -2.72 -1.16
CA TYR A 70 -13.98 -3.70 -0.31
C TYR A 70 -13.21 -5.02 -0.22
N ALA A 71 -12.37 -5.32 -1.21
CA ALA A 71 -11.48 -6.47 -1.21
C ALA A 71 -10.24 -6.29 -0.33
N ILE A 72 -9.78 -5.05 -0.10
CA ILE A 72 -8.57 -4.74 0.72
C ILE A 72 -8.56 -5.49 2.07
N PRO A 73 -9.57 -5.36 2.96
CA PRO A 73 -9.51 -6.02 4.27
C PRO A 73 -9.54 -7.55 4.18
N VAL A 74 -10.19 -8.11 3.16
CA VAL A 74 -10.22 -9.56 2.93
C VAL A 74 -8.86 -10.08 2.48
N VAL A 75 -8.26 -9.42 1.49
CA VAL A 75 -6.93 -9.77 0.97
C VAL A 75 -5.85 -9.61 2.05
N ALA A 76 -5.96 -8.59 2.91
CA ALA A 76 -5.02 -8.38 4.01
C ALA A 76 -5.01 -9.57 5.00
N ILE A 77 -6.18 -10.10 5.37
CA ILE A 77 -6.27 -11.27 6.27
C ILE A 77 -5.77 -12.53 5.58
N LEU A 78 -6.09 -12.73 4.30
CA LEU A 78 -5.57 -13.86 3.53
C LEU A 78 -4.03 -13.84 3.46
N TRP A 79 -3.44 -12.66 3.27
CA TRP A 79 -1.99 -12.49 3.26
C TRP A 79 -1.37 -12.74 4.64
N GLY A 80 -2.00 -12.24 5.72
CA GLY A 80 -1.54 -12.51 7.10
C GLY A 80 -1.59 -14.00 7.46
N ILE A 81 -2.61 -14.73 6.99
CA ILE A 81 -2.69 -16.19 7.15
C ILE A 81 -1.56 -16.88 6.38
N TRP A 82 -1.24 -16.43 5.16
CA TRP A 82 -0.15 -16.99 4.36
C TRP A 82 1.21 -16.71 5.00
N ASP A 83 1.42 -15.51 5.54
CA ASP A 83 2.65 -15.15 6.26
C ASP A 83 2.79 -15.90 7.61
N GLY A 84 1.76 -16.66 8.01
CA GLY A 84 1.76 -17.46 9.22
C GLY A 84 1.50 -16.66 10.50
N GLU A 85 0.99 -15.43 10.38
CA GLU A 85 0.66 -14.60 11.54
C GLU A 85 -0.47 -15.24 12.36
N HIS A 86 -0.33 -15.15 13.69
CA HIS A 86 -1.39 -15.54 14.61
C HIS A 86 -2.55 -14.55 14.52
N ILE A 87 -3.54 -14.87 13.69
CA ILE A 87 -4.78 -14.09 13.60
C ILE A 87 -5.56 -14.20 14.91
N LEU A 88 -5.39 -13.20 15.76
CA LEU A 88 -6.15 -13.01 17.00
C LEU A 88 -7.63 -12.77 16.72
N TRP A 89 -8.47 -13.13 17.70
CA TRP A 89 -9.93 -12.92 17.64
C TRP A 89 -10.30 -11.45 17.37
N ASN A 90 -9.49 -10.49 17.83
CA ASN A 90 -9.71 -9.07 17.60
C ASN A 90 -9.60 -8.68 16.12
N HIS A 91 -8.75 -9.32 15.32
CA HIS A 91 -8.64 -9.06 13.88
C HIS A 91 -9.89 -9.54 13.13
N LEU A 92 -10.42 -10.71 13.53
CA LEU A 92 -11.69 -11.24 13.00
C LEU A 92 -12.89 -10.35 13.36
N LEU A 93 -12.95 -9.85 14.60
CA LEU A 93 -14.00 -8.90 15.00
C LEU A 93 -13.89 -7.58 14.23
N GLY A 94 -12.68 -7.04 14.07
CA GLY A 94 -12.43 -5.85 13.27
C GLY A 94 -12.83 -6.03 11.80
N LEU A 95 -12.49 -7.18 11.20
CA LEU A 95 -12.92 -7.55 9.85
C LEU A 95 -14.45 -7.58 9.74
N GLY A 96 -15.13 -8.20 10.72
CA GLY A 96 -16.59 -8.25 10.80
C GLY A 96 -17.22 -6.86 10.82
N VAL A 97 -16.67 -5.94 11.64
CA VAL A 97 -17.13 -4.54 11.70
C VAL A 97 -16.95 -3.82 10.36
N ILE A 98 -15.78 -3.97 9.72
CA ILE A 98 -15.48 -3.32 8.44
C ILE A 98 -16.43 -3.83 7.34
N ILE A 99 -16.58 -5.16 7.22
CA ILE A 99 -17.48 -5.76 6.21
C ILE A 99 -18.93 -5.34 6.46
N THR A 100 -19.36 -5.32 7.73
CA THR A 100 -20.72 -4.89 8.08
C THR A 100 -20.94 -3.41 7.74
N GLY A 101 -19.96 -2.54 8.02
CA GLY A 101 -19.99 -1.13 7.65
C GLY A 101 -20.09 -0.92 6.14
N ILE A 102 -19.29 -1.67 5.37
CA ILE A 102 -19.34 -1.67 3.90
C ILE A 102 -20.73 -2.10 3.40
N TYR A 103 -21.25 -3.21 3.92
CA TYR A 103 -22.56 -3.73 3.55
C TYR A 103 -23.67 -2.72 3.82
N LEU A 104 -23.65 -2.06 4.98
CA LEU A 104 -24.66 -1.06 5.36
C LEU A 104 -24.66 0.16 4.42
N VAL A 105 -23.47 0.63 4.04
CA VAL A 105 -23.31 1.77 3.12
C VAL A 105 -23.73 1.39 1.70
N ASN A 106 -23.37 0.20 1.24
CA ASN A 106 -23.71 -0.26 -0.11
C ASN A 106 -25.21 -0.59 -0.25
N ARG A 107 -25.89 -0.99 0.83
CA ARG A 107 -27.34 -1.27 0.82
C ARG A 107 -28.22 -0.01 0.74
N ARG A 108 -27.67 1.18 1.04
CA ARG A 108 -28.42 2.45 0.95
C ARG A 108 -28.24 3.20 -0.37
N LYS A 109 -27.50 2.64 -1.32
CA LYS A 109 -27.44 3.13 -2.70
C LYS A 109 -28.43 2.39 -3.58
#